data_AF-A0A962T8T1-F1
#
_entry.id   AF-A0A962T8T1-F1
#
_cell.length_a   1.000
_cell.length_b   1.000
_cell.length_c   1.000
_cell.angle_alpha   90.00
_cell.angle_beta   90.00
_cell.angle_gamma   90.00
#
_symmetry.space_group_name_H-M   'P 1'
#
loop_
_entity.id
_entity.type
_entity.pdbx_description
1 polymer ?
#
loop_
_entity_poly.entity_id
_entity_poly.type
_entity_poly.pdbx_seq_one_letter_code
_entity_poly.pdbx_strand_id
1 'polypeptide(L)'
;MSRFWRWVALTGYLGLFGLLLLWFAWLEPPGHLPVALMLLMLVGPLLWPLRGLLHGRPYTHAWAGFLALFYFMVGVFYAAGPMVRPWLAWLEIGLSLLWFIGAILYVRAQSRELVHR
;
A
#
# COMPACT_ATOMS: atom_id res chain seq x y z
N MET A 1 -21.39 6.45 -4.61
CA MET A 1 -20.29 5.64 -5.18
C MET A 1 -18.94 5.79 -4.48
N SER A 2 -18.65 6.91 -3.79
CA SER A 2 -17.34 7.16 -3.14
C SER A 2 -16.94 6.16 -2.05
N ARG A 3 -17.90 5.61 -1.29
CA ARG A 3 -17.62 4.63 -0.21
C ARG A 3 -17.01 3.32 -0.73
N PHE A 4 -17.46 2.81 -1.88
CA PHE A 4 -16.96 1.54 -2.45
C PHE A 4 -15.47 1.62 -2.80
N TRP A 5 -15.06 2.70 -3.48
CA TRP A 5 -13.65 2.94 -3.81
C TRP A 5 -12.77 3.11 -2.57
N ARG A 6 -13.32 3.68 -1.49
CA ARG A 6 -12.64 3.76 -0.20
C ARG A 6 -12.37 2.36 0.38
N TRP A 7 -13.34 1.45 0.31
CA TRP A 7 -13.17 0.07 0.75
C TRP A 7 -12.13 -0.68 -0.08
N VAL A 8 -12.12 -0.50 -1.41
CA VAL A 8 -11.09 -1.09 -2.30
C VAL A 8 -9.70 -0.59 -1.94
N ALA A 9 -9.54 0.72 -1.71
CA ALA A 9 -8.27 1.29 -1.30
C ALA A 9 -7.83 0.75 0.08
N LEU A 10 -8.76 0.60 1.02
CA LEU A 10 -8.49 0.08 2.37
C LEU A 10 -8.11 -1.41 2.34
N THR A 11 -8.77 -2.24 1.54
CA THR A 11 -8.43 -3.66 1.44
C THR A 11 -7.06 -3.85 0.79
N GLY A 12 -6.74 -3.07 -0.25
CA GLY A 12 -5.39 -3.07 -0.84
C GLY A 12 -4.32 -2.65 0.17
N TYR A 13 -4.54 -1.55 0.89
CA TYR A 13 -3.64 -1.06 1.93
C TYR A 13 -3.44 -2.07 3.06
N LEU A 14 -4.53 -2.61 3.63
CA LEU A 14 -4.48 -3.55 4.75
C LEU A 14 -3.88 -4.89 4.33
N GLY A 15 -4.17 -5.33 3.10
CA GLY A 15 -3.54 -6.50 2.52
C GLY A 15 -2.03 -6.32 2.39
N LEU A 16 -1.57 -5.18 1.87
CA LEU A 16 -0.15 -4.86 1.73
C LEU A 16 0.53 -4.77 3.11
N PHE A 17 -0.09 -4.10 4.07
CA PHE A 17 0.38 -4.02 5.45
C PHE A 17 0.52 -5.40 6.11
N GLY A 18 -0.50 -6.25 5.99
CA GLY A 18 -0.49 -7.61 6.52
C GLY A 18 0.54 -8.51 5.81
N LEU A 19 0.69 -8.35 4.50
CA LEU A 19 1.69 -9.07 3.72
C LEU A 19 3.11 -8.72 4.16
N LEU A 20 3.42 -7.42 4.29
CA LEU A 20 4.72 -6.95 4.80
C LEU A 20 5.03 -7.50 6.19
N LEU A 21 4.06 -7.46 7.10
CA LEU A 21 4.21 -8.02 8.44
C LEU A 21 4.49 -9.52 8.39
N LEU A 22 3.67 -10.29 7.67
CA LEU A 22 3.83 -11.74 7.58
C LEU A 22 5.14 -12.13 6.90
N TRP A 23 5.53 -11.38 5.87
CA TRP A 23 6.75 -11.63 5.10
C TRP A 23 8.00 -11.44 5.98
N PHE A 24 8.19 -10.25 6.54
CA PHE A 24 9.39 -9.93 7.30
C PHE A 24 9.40 -10.55 8.71
N ALA A 25 8.24 -10.80 9.32
CA ALA A 25 8.18 -11.41 10.64
C ALA A 25 8.34 -12.95 10.62
N TRP A 26 7.90 -13.63 9.55
CA TRP A 26 7.79 -15.10 9.57
C TRP A 26 8.41 -15.81 8.36
N LEU A 27 8.33 -15.24 7.15
CA LEU A 27 8.67 -15.98 5.93
C LEU A 27 10.15 -15.90 5.57
N GLU A 28 10.74 -14.70 5.64
CA GLU A 28 12.15 -14.41 5.34
C GLU A 28 12.65 -13.27 6.25
N PRO A 29 12.96 -13.55 7.52
CA PRO A 29 13.58 -12.55 8.38
C PRO A 29 14.97 -12.17 7.80
N PRO A 30 15.26 -10.88 7.57
CA PRO A 30 16.55 -10.45 7.07
C PRO A 30 17.66 -10.88 8.04
N GLY A 31 18.61 -11.70 7.57
CA GLY A 31 19.72 -12.18 8.40
C GLY A 31 20.76 -11.10 8.74
N HIS A 32 20.72 -9.96 8.05
CA HIS A 32 21.72 -8.89 8.15
C HIS A 32 21.21 -7.64 8.88
N LEU A 33 19.90 -7.49 9.02
CA LEU A 33 19.25 -6.31 9.59
C LEU A 33 18.17 -6.72 10.60
N PRO A 34 17.96 -5.96 11.69
CA PRO A 34 16.88 -6.26 12.61
C PRO A 34 15.53 -6.20 11.88
N VAL A 35 14.74 -7.28 11.97
CA VAL A 35 13.38 -7.36 11.41
C VAL A 35 12.55 -6.13 11.81
N ALA A 36 12.67 -5.71 13.08
CA ALA A 36 11.99 -4.53 13.62
C ALA A 36 12.40 -3.22 12.92
N LEU A 37 13.66 -3.08 12.50
CA LEU A 37 14.14 -1.88 11.79
C LEU A 37 13.55 -1.82 10.38
N MET A 38 13.54 -2.96 9.68
CA MET A 38 12.98 -3.09 8.33
C MET A 38 11.47 -2.81 8.34
N LEU A 39 10.76 -3.38 9.32
CA LEU A 39 9.35 -3.10 9.56
C LEU A 39 9.11 -1.64 9.92
N LEU A 40 9.93 -1.01 10.78
CA LEU A 40 9.77 0.41 11.07
C LEU A 40 10.00 1.30 9.84
N MET A 41 10.98 0.97 9.00
CA MET A 41 11.26 1.72 7.77
C MET A 41 10.15 1.58 6.72
N LEU A 42 9.61 0.37 6.52
CA LEU A 42 8.54 0.15 5.54
C LEU A 42 7.17 0.45 6.13
N VAL A 43 6.83 -0.03 7.32
CA VAL A 43 5.49 0.12 7.91
C VAL A 43 5.30 1.51 8.54
N GLY A 44 6.36 2.14 9.04
CA GLY A 44 6.32 3.49 9.61
C GLY A 44 5.68 4.55 8.71
N PRO A 45 6.17 4.76 7.47
CA PRO A 45 5.55 5.70 6.55
C PRO A 45 4.14 5.27 6.12
N LEU A 46 3.82 3.97 6.16
CA LEU A 46 2.51 3.42 5.83
C LEU A 46 1.43 3.86 6.84
N LEU A 47 1.79 3.96 8.13
CA LEU A 47 0.88 4.40 9.20
C LEU A 47 0.43 5.86 9.05
N TRP A 48 1.22 6.70 8.37
CA TRP A 48 0.93 8.12 8.20
C TRP A 48 -0.32 8.42 7.35
N PRO A 49 -0.52 7.82 6.16
CA PRO A 49 -1.74 7.98 5.37
C PRO A 49 -2.96 7.25 5.96
N LEU A 50 -2.78 6.25 6.83
CA LEU A 50 -3.90 5.49 7.42
C LEU A 50 -4.96 6.40 8.03
N ARG A 51 -4.54 7.34 8.88
CA ARG A 51 -5.44 8.29 9.53
C ARG A 51 -6.24 9.13 8.55
N GLY A 52 -5.63 9.58 7.45
CA GLY A 52 -6.31 10.43 6.47
C GLY A 52 -7.15 9.65 5.46
N LEU A 53 -6.80 8.38 5.17
CA LEU A 53 -7.66 7.46 4.43
C LEU A 53 -8.98 7.21 5.17
N LEU A 54 -8.92 7.01 6.50
CA LEU A 54 -10.10 6.82 7.34
C LEU A 54 -10.97 8.07 7.41
N HIS A 55 -10.36 9.26 7.41
CA HIS A 55 -11.07 10.54 7.36
C HIS A 55 -11.62 10.89 5.97
N GLY A 56 -11.36 10.07 4.94
CA GLY A 56 -11.92 10.25 3.60
C GLY A 56 -11.45 11.52 2.88
N ARG A 57 -10.29 12.07 3.25
CA ARG A 57 -9.79 13.30 2.61
C ARG A 57 -9.18 12.97 1.24
N PRO A 58 -9.66 13.59 0.14
CA PRO A 58 -9.16 13.28 -1.22
C PRO A 58 -7.66 13.55 -1.36
N TYR A 59 -7.15 14.58 -0.67
CA TYR A 59 -5.71 14.87 -0.61
C TYR A 59 -4.89 13.70 -0.05
N THR A 60 -5.38 13.03 1.00
CA THR A 60 -4.67 11.86 1.56
C THR A 60 -4.74 10.67 0.64
N HIS A 61 -5.85 10.47 -0.08
CA HIS A 61 -5.93 9.41 -1.10
C HIS A 61 -4.93 9.63 -2.25
N ALA A 62 -4.75 10.87 -2.73
CA ALA A 62 -3.73 11.18 -3.73
C ALA A 62 -2.31 10.90 -3.21
N TRP A 63 -2.02 11.33 -1.98
CA TRP A 63 -0.71 11.08 -1.34
C TRP A 63 -0.44 9.59 -1.10
N ALA A 64 -1.46 8.86 -0.65
CA ALA A 64 -1.42 7.41 -0.50
C ALA A 64 -1.14 6.68 -1.83
N GLY A 65 -1.63 7.20 -2.96
CA GLY A 65 -1.32 6.66 -4.28
C GLY A 65 0.18 6.73 -4.62
N PHE A 66 0.86 7.84 -4.27
CA PHE A 66 2.31 7.92 -4.44
C PHE A 66 3.06 6.90 -3.57
N LEU A 67 2.58 6.69 -2.34
CA LEU A 67 3.14 5.68 -1.46
C LEU A 67 2.95 4.27 -2.04
N ALA A 68 1.77 3.96 -2.59
CA ALA A 68 1.51 2.69 -3.26
C ALA A 68 2.50 2.41 -4.41
N LEU A 69 2.84 3.43 -5.21
CA LEU A 69 3.87 3.31 -6.25
C LEU A 69 5.27 3.03 -5.67
N PHE A 70 5.60 3.61 -4.52
CA PHE A 70 6.85 3.31 -3.83
C PHE A 70 6.91 1.83 -3.41
N TYR A 71 5.83 1.27 -2.83
CA TYR A 71 5.79 -0.17 -2.52
C TYR A 71 5.77 -1.04 -3.76
N PHE A 72 5.15 -0.61 -4.85
CA PHE A 72 5.25 -1.32 -6.13
C PHE A 72 6.72 -1.44 -6.58
N MET A 73 7.49 -0.34 -6.51
CA MET A 73 8.92 -0.39 -6.85
C MET A 73 9.69 -1.33 -5.92
N VAL A 74 9.41 -1.31 -4.62
CA VAL A 74 10.03 -2.22 -3.64
C VAL A 74 9.68 -3.68 -3.95
N GLY A 75 8.41 -3.97 -4.23
CA GLY A 75 7.96 -5.31 -4.63
C GLY A 75 8.62 -5.80 -5.93
N VAL A 76 8.79 -4.92 -6.92
CA VAL A 76 9.53 -5.23 -8.15
C VAL A 76 11.02 -5.48 -7.87
N PHE A 77 11.63 -4.68 -7.00
CA PHE A 77 13.02 -4.88 -6.59
C PHE A 77 13.21 -6.24 -5.90
N TYR A 78 12.26 -6.63 -5.05
CA TYR A 78 12.23 -7.96 -4.43
C TYR A 78 11.95 -9.08 -5.44
N ALA A 79 11.09 -8.87 -6.44
CA ALA A 79 10.85 -9.83 -7.51
C ALA A 79 12.07 -10.05 -8.40
N ALA A 80 12.89 -9.02 -8.60
CA ALA A 80 14.11 -9.06 -9.42
C ALA A 80 15.34 -9.57 -8.65
N GLY A 81 15.30 -9.59 -7.32
CA GLY A 81 16.37 -10.13 -6.48
C GLY A 81 16.39 -11.67 -6.47
N PRO A 82 17.48 -12.29 -5.96
CA PRO A 82 17.60 -13.74 -5.80
C PRO A 82 16.76 -14.25 -4.61
N MET A 83 15.46 -13.96 -4.60
CA MET A 83 14.55 -14.33 -3.53
C MET A 83 14.11 -15.78 -3.62
N VAL A 84 13.98 -16.41 -2.45
CA VAL A 84 13.56 -17.82 -2.33
C VAL A 84 12.08 -18.00 -2.71
N ARG A 85 11.26 -16.94 -2.61
CA ARG A 85 9.80 -16.99 -2.78
C ARG A 85 9.26 -15.87 -3.68
N PRO A 86 9.41 -15.97 -5.02
CA PRO A 86 9.00 -14.91 -5.95
C PRO A 86 7.49 -14.59 -5.92
N TRP A 87 6.64 -15.53 -5.48
CA TRP A 87 5.19 -15.32 -5.40
C TRP A 87 4.77 -14.23 -4.40
N LEU A 88 5.55 -14.00 -3.33
CA LEU A 88 5.27 -12.95 -2.34
C LEU A 88 5.45 -11.56 -2.96
N ALA A 89 6.50 -11.40 -3.77
CA ALA A 89 6.75 -10.16 -4.49
C ALA A 89 5.62 -9.83 -5.48
N TRP A 90 5.09 -10.84 -6.18
CA TRP A 90 3.93 -10.67 -7.05
C TRP A 90 2.66 -10.25 -6.31
N LEU A 91 2.45 -10.78 -5.11
CA LEU A 91 1.33 -10.37 -4.25
C LEU A 91 1.47 -8.92 -3.78
N GLU A 92 2.67 -8.50 -3.38
CA GLU A 92 2.96 -7.11 -3.02
C GLU A 92 2.70 -6.14 -4.18
N ILE A 93 3.15 -6.52 -5.37
CA ILE A 93 2.87 -5.80 -6.62
C ILE A 93 1.36 -5.72 -6.88
N GLY A 94 0.63 -6.83 -6.76
CA GLY A 94 -0.82 -6.85 -6.96
C GLY A 94 -1.58 -5.99 -5.96
N LEU A 95 -1.21 -6.05 -4.68
CA LEU A 95 -1.84 -5.29 -3.60
C LEU A 95 -1.55 -3.79 -3.70
N SER A 96 -0.32 -3.40 -4.04
CA SER A 96 0.03 -2.00 -4.31
C SER A 96 -0.73 -1.44 -5.50
N LEU A 97 -0.90 -2.21 -6.59
CA LEU A 97 -1.71 -1.80 -7.73
C LEU A 97 -3.18 -1.61 -7.34
N LEU A 98 -3.74 -2.56 -6.56
CA LEU A 98 -5.12 -2.49 -6.10
C LEU A 98 -5.37 -1.27 -5.22
N TRP A 99 -4.43 -0.99 -4.30
CA TRP A 99 -4.47 0.20 -3.46
C TRP A 99 -4.39 1.48 -4.31
N PHE A 100 -3.49 1.54 -5.28
CA PHE A 100 -3.31 2.67 -6.19
C PHE A 100 -4.58 2.95 -7.02
N ILE A 101 -5.17 1.92 -7.62
CA ILE A 101 -6.40 2.04 -8.41
C ILE A 101 -7.55 2.52 -7.52
N GLY A 102 -7.71 1.95 -6.33
CA GLY A 102 -8.72 2.38 -5.37
C GLY A 102 -8.55 3.85 -4.95
N ALA A 103 -7.32 4.29 -4.74
CA ALA A 103 -6.99 5.66 -4.39
C ALA A 103 -7.33 6.66 -5.52
N ILE A 104 -6.93 6.37 -6.76
CA ILE A 104 -7.23 7.22 -7.92
C ILE A 104 -8.74 7.31 -8.16
N LEU A 105 -9.45 6.18 -8.13
CA LEU A 105 -10.89 6.17 -8.39
C LEU A 105 -11.67 6.90 -7.29
N TYR A 106 -11.20 6.83 -6.04
CA TYR A 106 -11.75 7.64 -4.96
C TYR A 106 -11.56 9.15 -5.20
N VAL A 107 -10.35 9.59 -5.53
CA VAL A 107 -10.06 11.00 -5.82
C VAL A 107 -10.87 11.50 -7.01
N ARG A 108 -10.99 10.69 -8.07
CA ARG A 108 -11.78 11.01 -9.27
C ARG A 108 -13.28 11.07 -8.99
N ALA A 109 -13.80 10.22 -8.11
CA ALA A 109 -15.19 10.28 -7.69
C ALA A 109 -15.47 11.56 -6.88
N GLN A 110 -14.57 11.91 -5.96
CA GLN A 110 -14.70 13.11 -5.13
C GLN A 110 -14.53 14.41 -5.92
N SER A 111 -13.61 14.47 -6.89
CA SER A 111 -13.43 15.66 -7.72
C SER A 111 -14.67 15.97 -8.57
N ARG A 112 -15.38 14.95 -9.04
CA ARG A 112 -16.68 15.11 -9.73
C ARG A 112 -17.78 15.66 -8.82
N GLU A 113 -17.79 15.26 -7.55
CA GLU A 113 -18.75 15.79 -6.56
C GLU A 113 -18.49 17.27 -6.24
N LEU A 114 -17.22 17.72 -6.29
CA LEU A 114 -16.86 19.13 -6.07
C LEU A 114 -17.18 20.04 -7.26
N VAL A 115 -17.12 19.53 -8.50
CA VAL A 115 -17.45 20.32 -9.71
C VAL A 115 -18.96 20.60 -9.84
N HIS A 116 -19.81 19.78 -9.20
CA HIS A 116 -21.27 19.92 -9.24
C HIS A 116 -21.87 20.70 -8.04
N ARG A 117 -21.04 21.25 -7.16
CA ARG A 117 -21.47 22.18 -6.10
C ARG A 117 -21.07 23.61 -6.44
#